data_AF-A0A3B8Q4L4-F1
#
_entry.id   AF-A0A3B8Q4L4-F1
#
_cell.length_a   1.000
_cell.length_b   1.000
_cell.length_c   1.000
_cell.angle_alpha   90.00
_cell.angle_beta   90.00
_cell.angle_gamma   90.00
#
_symmetry.space_group_name_H-M   'P 1'
#
loop_
_entity.id
_entity.type
_entity.pdbx_description
1 polymer ?
#
loop_
_entity_poly.entity_id
_entity_poly.type
_entity_poly.pdbx_seq_one_letter_code
_entity_poly.pdbx_strand_id
1 'polypeptide(L)'
;MAKRSASALHAFGRVMLGLALLPWCFGATWALVAVIRAAGPSATFWVATFGGAASWVAVFFLLPKPLWLYVVGHELTHAIWTWLCGGRVKSFRVTSKGGSVTVSKSNPLVVLAPYFFPFYAVLWALFWGVGTWLGHWDRFLPWFHFGLGFTYAFHIT
;
A
#
# COMPACT_ATOMS: atom_id res chain seq x y z
N MET A 1 43.12 -1.51 -8.62
CA MET A 1 42.83 -1.83 -7.19
C MET A 1 41.66 -1.01 -6.61
N ALA A 2 41.54 0.30 -6.89
CA ALA A 2 40.48 1.17 -6.36
C ALA A 2 39.01 0.76 -6.69
N LYS A 3 38.71 0.26 -7.90
CA LYS A 3 37.35 -0.16 -8.28
C LYS A 3 36.79 -1.34 -7.45
N ARG A 4 37.65 -2.24 -6.96
CA ARG A 4 37.24 -3.40 -6.14
C ARG A 4 36.83 -2.98 -4.73
N SER A 5 37.51 -1.98 -4.15
CA SER A 5 37.20 -1.43 -2.82
C SER A 5 35.83 -0.74 -2.77
N ALA A 6 35.51 0.09 -3.78
CA ALA A 6 34.20 0.74 -3.88
C ALA A 6 33.06 -0.28 -4.02
N SER A 7 33.25 -1.33 -4.82
CA SER A 7 32.28 -2.42 -4.98
C SER A 7 32.01 -3.17 -3.67
N ALA A 8 33.05 -3.44 -2.87
CA ALA A 8 32.91 -4.08 -1.57
C ALA A 8 32.16 -3.20 -0.55
N LEU A 9 32.42 -1.88 -0.56
CA LEU A 9 31.74 -0.92 0.30
C LEU A 9 30.24 -0.83 -0.03
N HIS A 10 29.88 -0.82 -1.30
CA HIS A 10 28.47 -0.85 -1.75
C HIS A 10 27.79 -2.20 -1.45
N ALA A 11 28.50 -3.32 -1.52
CA ALA A 11 27.98 -4.61 -1.12
C ALA A 11 27.70 -4.65 0.39
N PHE A 12 28.67 -4.21 1.20
CA PHE A 12 28.54 -4.13 2.66
C PHE A 12 27.38 -3.23 3.09
N GLY A 13 27.25 -2.03 2.51
CA GLY A 13 26.14 -1.11 2.81
C GLY A 13 24.76 -1.71 2.52
N ARG A 14 24.62 -2.50 1.45
CA ARG A 14 23.36 -3.20 1.14
C ARG A 14 23.04 -4.30 2.14
N VAL A 15 24.06 -5.05 2.59
CA VAL A 15 23.88 -6.07 3.63
C VAL A 15 23.48 -5.44 4.96
N MET A 16 24.13 -4.34 5.36
CA MET A 16 23.77 -3.62 6.59
C MET A 16 22.35 -3.05 6.53
N LEU A 17 21.94 -2.49 5.38
CA LEU A 17 20.56 -2.05 5.18
C LEU A 17 19.58 -3.22 5.28
N GLY A 18 19.90 -4.37 4.68
CA GLY A 18 19.09 -5.59 4.79
C GLY A 18 18.92 -6.06 6.23
N LEU A 19 20.01 -6.08 7.00
CA LEU A 19 19.97 -6.41 8.43
C LEU A 19 19.15 -5.39 9.24
N ALA A 20 19.27 -4.09 8.93
CA ALA A 20 18.48 -3.05 9.58
C ALA A 20 16.98 -3.14 9.28
N LEU A 21 16.60 -3.75 8.15
CA LEU A 21 15.19 -4.00 7.79
C LEU A 21 14.61 -5.25 8.47
N LEU A 22 15.44 -6.18 8.97
CA LEU A 22 14.94 -7.41 9.62
C LEU A 22 14.05 -7.14 10.86
N PRO A 23 14.41 -6.23 11.79
CA PRO A 23 13.53 -5.88 12.91
C PRO A 23 12.20 -5.30 12.45
N TRP A 24 12.20 -4.51 11.36
CA TRP A 24 11.00 -3.95 10.78
C TRP A 24 10.09 -5.04 10.20
N CYS A 25 10.65 -5.96 9.41
CA CYS A 25 9.94 -7.11 8.88
C CYS A 25 9.36 -7.98 10.01
N PHE A 26 10.16 -8.26 11.05
CA PHE A 26 9.72 -9.03 12.21
C PHE A 26 8.55 -8.34 12.93
N GLY A 27 8.66 -7.03 13.20
CA GLY A 27 7.59 -6.26 13.83
C GLY A 27 6.31 -6.24 12.98
N ALA A 28 6.43 -6.08 11.66
CA ALA A 28 5.29 -6.11 10.75
C ALA A 28 4.62 -7.50 10.72
N THR A 29 5.41 -8.58 10.67
CA THR A 29 4.89 -9.95 10.75
C THR A 29 4.23 -10.20 12.11
N TRP A 30 4.83 -9.73 13.20
CA TRP A 30 4.24 -9.86 14.53
C TRP A 30 2.91 -9.12 14.66
N ALA A 31 2.84 -7.88 14.17
CA ALA A 31 1.62 -7.09 14.14
C ALA A 31 0.52 -7.80 13.31
N LEU A 32 0.87 -8.35 12.15
CA LEU A 32 -0.06 -9.14 11.33
C LEU A 32 -0.58 -10.35 12.11
N VAL A 33 0.30 -11.11 12.76
CA VAL A 33 -0.10 -12.27 13.57
C VAL A 33 -1.00 -11.83 14.73
N ALA A 34 -0.68 -10.73 15.40
CA ALA A 34 -1.50 -10.18 16.48
C ALA A 34 -2.90 -9.79 15.98
N VAL A 35 -3.01 -9.14 14.82
CA VAL A 35 -4.29 -8.77 14.21
C VAL A 35 -5.09 -10.03 13.82
N ILE A 36 -4.47 -11.03 13.21
CA ILE A 36 -5.13 -12.29 12.85
C ILE A 36 -5.66 -13.01 14.11
N ARG A 37 -4.86 -13.04 15.19
CA ARG A 37 -5.28 -13.63 16.47
C ARG A 37 -6.41 -12.85 17.12
N ALA A 38 -6.35 -11.51 17.09
CA ALA A 38 -7.38 -10.63 17.63
C ALA A 38 -8.70 -10.71 16.85
N ALA A 39 -8.65 -10.89 15.53
CA ALA A 39 -9.84 -11.12 14.70
C ALA A 39 -10.56 -12.42 15.06
N GLY A 40 -9.83 -13.42 15.58
CA GLY A 40 -10.35 -14.69 16.03
C GLY A 40 -11.01 -15.52 14.91
N PRO A 41 -11.74 -16.59 15.26
CA PRO A 41 -12.56 -17.35 14.32
C PRO A 41 -13.86 -16.60 13.95
N SER A 42 -13.92 -15.27 14.13
CA SER A 42 -15.15 -14.54 13.90
C SER A 42 -15.55 -14.63 12.42
N ALA A 43 -16.63 -15.38 12.16
CA ALA A 43 -17.16 -15.54 10.82
C ALA A 43 -17.42 -14.18 10.18
N THR A 44 -17.86 -13.19 10.96
CA THR A 44 -18.14 -11.83 10.49
C THR A 44 -16.91 -11.12 9.91
N PHE A 45 -15.72 -11.23 10.51
CA PHE A 45 -14.50 -10.63 9.96
C PHE A 45 -14.11 -11.27 8.63
N TRP A 46 -14.01 -12.60 8.61
CA TRP A 46 -13.55 -13.35 7.46
C TRP A 46 -14.54 -13.28 6.29
N VAL A 47 -15.84 -13.44 6.57
CA VAL A 47 -16.90 -13.33 5.57
C VAL A 47 -16.94 -11.91 4.98
N ALA A 48 -16.83 -10.87 5.79
CA ALA A 48 -16.80 -9.51 5.28
C ALA A 48 -15.55 -9.26 4.41
N THR A 49 -14.36 -9.58 4.92
CA THR A 49 -13.10 -9.35 4.20
C THR A 49 -13.03 -10.12 2.89
N PHE A 50 -13.31 -11.43 2.92
CA PHE A 50 -13.33 -12.24 1.70
C PHE A 50 -14.50 -11.89 0.79
N GLY A 51 -15.66 -11.50 1.33
CA GLY A 51 -16.79 -11.00 0.55
C GLY A 51 -16.42 -9.74 -0.23
N GLY A 52 -15.69 -8.81 0.39
CA GLY A 52 -15.17 -7.61 -0.28
C GLY A 52 -14.16 -7.95 -1.36
N ALA A 53 -13.21 -8.83 -1.06
CA ALA A 53 -12.21 -9.28 -2.03
C ALA A 53 -12.87 -9.99 -3.23
N ALA A 54 -13.80 -10.92 -2.97
CA ALA A 54 -14.54 -11.63 -4.01
C ALA A 54 -15.39 -10.68 -4.86
N SER A 55 -15.99 -9.66 -4.24
CA SER A 55 -16.75 -8.62 -4.95
C SER A 55 -15.87 -7.82 -5.90
N TRP A 56 -14.66 -7.43 -5.49
CA TRP A 56 -13.70 -6.81 -6.42
C TRP A 56 -13.27 -7.76 -7.53
N VAL A 57 -12.95 -9.02 -7.20
CA VAL A 57 -12.57 -10.03 -8.21
C VAL A 57 -13.69 -10.21 -9.24
N ALA A 58 -14.95 -10.23 -8.81
CA ALA A 58 -16.10 -10.25 -9.72
C ALA A 58 -16.11 -8.99 -10.61
N VAL A 59 -15.91 -7.80 -10.05
CA VAL A 59 -15.79 -6.56 -10.84
C VAL A 59 -14.63 -6.65 -11.84
N PHE A 60 -13.46 -7.13 -11.42
CA PHE A 60 -12.27 -7.22 -12.25
C PHE A 60 -12.45 -8.10 -13.49
N PHE A 61 -13.19 -9.21 -13.36
CA PHE A 61 -13.45 -10.14 -14.46
C PHE A 61 -14.70 -9.80 -15.28
N LEU A 62 -15.73 -9.22 -14.65
CA LEU A 62 -17.03 -9.02 -15.30
C LEU A 62 -17.25 -7.60 -15.84
N LEU A 63 -16.52 -6.60 -15.34
CA LEU A 63 -16.68 -5.20 -15.70
C LEU A 63 -15.42 -4.61 -16.39
N PRO A 64 -15.56 -3.55 -17.18
CA PRO A 64 -14.42 -2.83 -17.74
C PRO A 64 -13.50 -2.31 -16.62
N LYS A 65 -12.21 -2.64 -16.71
CA LYS A 65 -11.22 -2.30 -15.70
C LYS A 65 -11.08 -0.77 -15.58
N PRO A 66 -11.24 -0.18 -14.38
CA PRO A 66 -11.07 1.26 -14.17
C PRO A 66 -9.58 1.62 -14.12
N LEU A 67 -8.89 1.49 -15.27
CA LEU A 67 -7.45 1.73 -15.43
C LEU A 67 -7.01 3.11 -14.94
N TRP A 68 -7.83 4.14 -15.16
CA TRP A 68 -7.52 5.49 -14.70
C TRP A 68 -7.40 5.56 -13.17
N LEU A 69 -8.24 4.84 -12.43
CA LEU A 69 -8.22 4.81 -10.98
C LEU A 69 -6.92 4.17 -10.50
N TYR A 70 -6.57 3.02 -11.07
CA TYR A 70 -5.28 2.37 -10.78
C TYR A 70 -4.09 3.31 -11.02
N VAL A 71 -4.05 3.97 -12.17
CA VAL A 71 -2.98 4.91 -12.54
C VAL A 71 -2.91 6.10 -11.57
N VAL A 72 -4.05 6.67 -11.16
CA VAL A 72 -4.07 7.76 -10.16
C VAL A 72 -3.39 7.30 -8.87
N GLY A 73 -3.81 6.16 -8.33
CA GLY A 73 -3.23 5.62 -7.09
C GLY A 73 -1.73 5.34 -7.22
N HIS A 74 -1.31 4.81 -8.37
CA HIS A 74 0.08 4.49 -8.67
C HIS A 74 0.98 5.75 -8.67
N GLU A 75 0.63 6.74 -9.48
CA GLU A 75 1.42 7.98 -9.61
C GLU A 75 1.37 8.82 -8.32
N LEU A 76 0.21 8.85 -7.64
CA LEU A 76 0.06 9.61 -6.40
C LEU A 76 0.89 8.99 -5.28
N THR A 77 1.03 7.67 -5.26
CA THR A 77 1.92 6.99 -4.31
C THR A 77 3.36 7.43 -4.52
N HIS A 78 3.85 7.47 -5.76
CA HIS A 78 5.18 8.02 -6.05
C HIS A 78 5.33 9.49 -5.58
N ALA A 79 4.31 10.32 -5.79
CA ALA A 79 4.30 11.71 -5.35
C ALA A 79 4.40 11.84 -3.82
N ILE A 80 3.57 11.10 -3.08
CA ILE A 80 3.56 11.09 -1.61
C ILE A 80 4.91 10.64 -1.06
N TRP A 81 5.43 9.52 -1.56
CA TRP A 81 6.69 8.98 -1.08
C TRP A 81 7.89 9.87 -1.45
N THR A 82 7.81 10.59 -2.56
CA THR A 82 8.79 11.62 -2.90
C THR A 82 8.81 12.72 -1.84
N TRP A 83 7.65 13.24 -1.44
CA TRP A 83 7.57 14.25 -0.38
C TRP A 83 8.10 13.72 0.96
N LEU A 84 7.74 12.49 1.33
CA LEU A 84 8.26 11.83 2.55
C LEU A 84 9.79 11.66 2.51
N CYS A 85 10.37 11.47 1.33
CA CYS A 85 11.83 11.40 1.13
C CYS A 85 12.50 12.78 0.96
N GLY A 86 11.79 13.88 1.20
CA GLY A 86 12.30 15.25 1.08
C GLY A 86 12.47 15.75 -0.36
N GLY A 87 11.89 15.06 -1.34
CA GLY A 87 11.85 15.50 -2.73
C GLY A 87 10.67 16.44 -3.01
N ARG A 88 10.61 16.98 -4.23
CA ARG A 88 9.53 17.82 -4.74
C ARG A 88 8.92 17.17 -5.98
N VAL A 89 7.61 17.30 -6.12
CA VAL A 89 6.87 16.90 -7.33
C VAL A 89 6.82 18.11 -8.26
N LYS A 90 7.37 17.97 -9.47
CA LYS A 90 7.45 19.05 -10.46
C LYS A 90 6.26 19.03 -11.42
N SER A 91 5.80 17.84 -11.80
CA SER A 91 4.61 17.67 -12.60
C SER A 91 3.91 16.37 -12.24
N PHE A 92 2.58 16.37 -12.35
CA PHE A 92 1.74 15.22 -12.14
C PHE A 92 0.71 15.18 -13.27
N ARG A 93 0.69 14.10 -14.04
CA ARG A 93 -0.27 13.92 -15.13
C ARG A 93 -0.82 12.51 -15.07
N VAL A 94 -2.15 12.41 -15.05
CA VAL A 94 -2.85 11.13 -15.10
C VAL A 94 -3.86 11.18 -16.24
N THR A 95 -3.86 10.12 -17.04
CA THR A 95 -4.79 9.91 -18.14
C THR A 95 -5.34 8.49 -18.10
N SER A 96 -6.43 8.23 -18.81
CA SER A 96 -7.01 6.88 -18.93
C SER A 96 -6.10 5.87 -19.64
N LYS A 97 -5.06 6.34 -20.35
CA LYS A 97 -4.07 5.50 -21.05
C LYS A 97 -2.79 5.29 -20.25
N GLY A 98 -2.59 5.99 -19.14
CA GLY A 98 -1.35 5.97 -18.36
C GLY A 98 -1.12 7.25 -17.59
N GLY A 99 -0.09 7.26 -16.75
CA GLY A 99 0.28 8.37 -15.89
C GLY A 99 1.77 8.65 -15.94
N SER A 100 2.16 9.84 -15.49
CA SER A 100 3.54 10.20 -15.29
C SER A 100 3.66 11.25 -14.18
N VAL A 101 4.49 10.96 -13.19
CA VAL A 101 4.93 11.93 -12.20
C VAL A 101 6.41 12.29 -12.41
N THR A 102 6.70 13.58 -12.52
CA THR A 102 8.08 14.07 -12.57
C THR A 102 8.49 14.55 -11.18
N VAL A 103 9.50 13.91 -10.61
CA VAL A 103 9.98 14.19 -9.26
C VAL A 103 11.42 14.71 -9.26
N SER A 104 11.78 15.52 -8.26
CA SER A 104 13.12 16.11 -8.14
C SER A 104 14.18 15.08 -7.72
N LYS A 105 13.77 14.02 -7.05
CA LYS A 105 14.63 12.95 -6.53
C LYS A 105 13.86 11.65 -6.62
N SER A 106 14.49 10.64 -7.21
CA SER A 106 14.00 9.26 -7.22
C SER A 106 14.98 8.38 -6.45
N ASN A 107 14.44 7.54 -5.57
CA ASN A 107 15.21 6.56 -4.82
C ASN A 107 14.47 5.21 -4.87
N PRO A 108 15.10 4.08 -4.48
CA PRO A 108 14.45 2.78 -4.57
C PRO A 108 13.12 2.70 -3.80
N LEU A 109 13.01 3.42 -2.67
CA LEU A 109 11.79 3.43 -1.86
C LEU A 109 10.63 4.12 -2.59
N VAL A 110 10.88 5.26 -3.23
CA VAL A 110 9.90 5.97 -4.07
C VAL A 110 9.48 5.11 -5.25
N VAL A 111 10.42 4.46 -5.94
CA VAL A 111 10.14 3.61 -7.11
C VAL A 111 9.33 2.37 -6.72
N LEU A 112 9.61 1.79 -5.55
CA LEU A 112 8.90 0.60 -5.08
C LEU A 112 7.60 0.92 -4.34
N ALA A 113 7.35 2.18 -3.99
CA ALA A 113 6.22 2.61 -3.19
C ALA A 113 4.86 2.08 -3.67
N PRO A 114 4.50 2.19 -4.97
CA PRO A 114 3.20 1.71 -5.44
C PRO A 114 3.02 0.20 -5.33
N TYR A 115 4.11 -0.57 -5.19
CA TYR A 115 4.02 -2.03 -5.08
C TYR A 115 3.69 -2.45 -3.65
N PHE A 116 4.32 -1.83 -2.65
CA PHE A 116 4.13 -2.23 -1.25
C PHE A 116 3.07 -1.39 -0.49
N PHE A 117 2.73 -0.19 -0.97
CA PHE A 117 1.80 0.71 -0.30
C PHE A 117 0.39 0.65 -0.92
N PRO A 118 -0.60 0.01 -0.27
CA PRO A 118 -1.95 -0.12 -0.81
C PRO A 118 -2.75 1.17 -0.63
N PHE A 119 -2.51 2.12 -1.53
CA PHE A 119 -3.02 3.50 -1.44
C PHE A 119 -4.51 3.58 -1.09
N TYR A 120 -5.36 2.85 -1.82
CA TYR A 120 -6.81 2.88 -1.61
C TYR A 120 -7.24 2.20 -0.30
N ALA A 121 -6.54 1.15 0.14
CA ALA A 121 -6.83 0.52 1.42
C ALA A 121 -6.45 1.44 2.60
N VAL A 122 -5.34 2.18 2.47
CA VAL A 122 -4.96 3.19 3.46
C VAL A 122 -5.96 4.34 3.49
N LEU A 123 -6.40 4.86 2.34
CA LEU A 123 -7.44 5.88 2.29
C LEU A 123 -8.75 5.40 2.92
N TRP A 124 -9.16 4.16 2.64
CA TRP A 124 -10.33 3.55 3.25
C TRP A 124 -10.21 3.46 4.77
N ALA A 125 -9.03 3.05 5.27
CA ALA A 125 -8.77 2.98 6.71
C ALA A 125 -8.75 4.36 7.39
N LEU A 126 -8.18 5.37 6.74
CA LEU A 126 -8.20 6.75 7.24
C LEU A 126 -9.64 7.30 7.28
N PHE A 127 -10.40 7.09 6.21
CA PHE A 127 -11.81 7.48 6.15
C PHE A 127 -12.61 6.84 7.29
N TRP A 128 -12.42 5.54 7.52
CA TRP A 128 -13.07 4.84 8.62
C TRP A 128 -12.63 5.34 9.99
N GLY A 129 -11.34 5.60 10.19
CA GLY A 129 -10.79 6.13 11.43
C GLY A 129 -11.39 7.49 11.79
N VAL A 130 -11.52 8.39 10.80
CA VAL A 130 -12.20 9.68 10.97
C VAL A 130 -13.68 9.49 11.30
N GLY A 131 -14.39 8.62 10.59
CA GLY A 131 -15.80 8.31 10.88
C GLY A 131 -16.02 7.74 12.29
N THR A 132 -15.11 6.88 12.74
CA THR A 132 -15.15 6.32 14.10
C THR A 132 -14.89 7.40 15.15
N TRP A 133 -13.93 8.29 14.91
CA TRP A 133 -13.62 9.41 15.81
C TRP A 133 -14.77 10.42 15.93
N LEU A 134 -15.47 10.71 14.83
CA LEU A 134 -16.56 11.71 14.81
C LEU A 134 -17.93 11.14 15.20
N GLY A 135 -18.17 9.84 14.99
CA GLY A 135 -19.52 9.28 15.05
C GLY A 135 -19.63 7.84 15.51
N HIS A 136 -18.59 7.27 16.15
CA HIS A 136 -18.62 5.92 16.75
C HIS A 136 -19.13 4.85 15.78
N TRP A 137 -18.50 4.74 14.62
CA TRP A 137 -18.83 3.75 13.58
C TRP A 137 -18.48 2.31 13.96
N ASP A 138 -18.13 2.03 15.21
CA ASP A 138 -17.74 0.72 15.72
C ASP A 138 -18.79 -0.36 15.42
N ARG A 139 -20.08 0.00 15.41
CA ARG A 139 -21.18 -0.92 15.05
C ARG A 139 -21.18 -1.37 13.59
N PHE A 140 -20.50 -0.64 12.71
CA PHE A 140 -20.44 -0.92 11.27
C PHE A 140 -19.13 -1.59 10.85
N LEU A 141 -18.34 -2.08 11.80
CA LEU A 141 -17.05 -2.72 11.57
C LEU A 141 -17.03 -3.80 10.46
N PRO A 142 -18.09 -4.59 10.20
CA PRO A 142 -18.11 -5.48 9.05
C PRO A 142 -17.93 -4.76 7.70
N TRP A 143 -18.48 -3.55 7.54
CA TRP A 143 -18.31 -2.75 6.32
C TRP A 143 -16.89 -2.23 6.16
N PHE A 144 -16.21 -1.93 7.26
CA PHE A 144 -14.79 -1.63 7.24
C PHE A 144 -13.98 -2.80 6.66
N HIS A 145 -14.18 -4.00 7.20
CA HIS A 145 -13.50 -5.22 6.76
C HIS A 145 -13.82 -5.55 5.29
N PHE A 146 -15.09 -5.39 4.89
CA PHE A 146 -15.48 -5.53 3.49
C PHE A 146 -14.74 -4.58 2.58
N GLY A 147 -14.73 -3.28 2.89
CA GLY A 147 -14.01 -2.29 2.08
C GLY A 147 -12.49 -2.49 2.08
N LEU A 148 -11.91 -2.97 3.19
CA LEU A 148 -10.50 -3.37 3.24
C LEU A 148 -10.22 -4.53 2.28
N GLY A 149 -11.02 -5.60 2.33
CA GLY A 149 -10.88 -6.73 1.42
C GLY A 149 -11.01 -6.32 -0.04
N PHE A 150 -11.99 -5.47 -0.36
CA PHE A 150 -12.22 -4.94 -1.69
C PHE A 150 -11.04 -4.10 -2.21
N THR A 151 -10.60 -3.11 -1.43
CA THR A 151 -9.51 -2.19 -1.82
C THR A 151 -8.13 -2.86 -1.81
N TYR A 152 -7.93 -3.88 -0.98
CA TYR A 152 -6.70 -4.67 -1.01
C TYR A 152 -6.68 -5.63 -2.21
N ALA A 153 -7.80 -6.26 -2.53
CA ALA A 153 -7.93 -7.04 -3.76
C ALA A 153 -7.71 -6.16 -5.01
N PHE A 154 -8.21 -4.93 -5.01
CA PHE A 154 -7.92 -3.92 -6.03
C PHE A 154 -6.42 -3.66 -6.20
N HIS A 155 -5.68 -3.58 -5.09
CA HIS A 155 -4.25 -3.27 -5.12
C HIS A 155 -3.40 -4.37 -5.77
N ILE A 156 -3.81 -5.64 -5.64
CA ILE A 156 -3.03 -6.80 -6.09
C ILE A 156 -3.35 -7.27 -7.51
N THR A 157 -4.42 -6.75 -8.13
CA THR A 157 -4.89 -7.14 -9.48
C THR A 157 -4.59 -6.09 -10.55
#